data_AF-A0A6N6K568-F1
#
_entry.id   AF-A0A6N6K568-F1
#
_cell.length_a   1.000
_cell.length_b   1.000
_cell.length_c   1.000
_cell.angle_alpha   90.00
_cell.angle_beta   90.00
_cell.angle_gamma   90.00
#
_symmetry.space_group_name_H-M   'P 1'
#
loop_
_entity.id
_entity.type
_entity.pdbx_description
1 polymer ?
#
loop_
_entity_poly.entity_id
_entity_poly.type
_entity_poly.pdbx_seq_one_letter_code
_entity_poly.pdbx_strand_id
1 'polypeptide(L)'
;MVWSFVKEHSDLLIAALSAAAAIASAFAAFLSRQAAVKSLQLQSRMNVYESLKNCAERANGYAKGKQGSDWTFHDGANIVRSLGQAMKSIQDYSEYGNANEINELKEYFINQINMEIFEELNYQDVPGALFQGKGDWSIGVKICEQWNDIIAFFNLMIATDADLAD
;
A
#
# COMPACT_ATOMS: atom_id res chain seq x y z
N MET A 1 -28.83 -22.90 61.75
CA MET A 1 -27.40 -23.31 61.61
C MET A 1 -27.13 -23.99 60.27
N VAL A 2 -27.96 -24.92 59.80
CA VAL A 2 -27.82 -25.55 58.46
C VAL A 2 -28.01 -24.55 57.30
N TRP A 3 -28.95 -23.60 57.43
CA TRP A 3 -29.25 -22.60 56.40
C TRP A 3 -28.12 -21.57 56.15
N SER A 4 -27.32 -21.22 57.16
CA SER A 4 -26.18 -20.32 57.00
C SER A 4 -24.99 -21.03 56.36
N PHE A 5 -24.75 -22.29 56.73
CA PHE A 5 -23.69 -23.13 56.16
C PHE A 5 -23.92 -23.44 54.67
N VAL A 6 -25.17 -23.76 54.28
CA VAL A 6 -25.52 -24.00 52.87
C VAL A 6 -25.36 -22.74 52.01
N LYS A 7 -25.67 -21.56 52.57
CA LYS A 7 -25.59 -20.27 51.86
C LYS A 7 -24.13 -19.78 51.69
N GLU A 8 -23.31 -19.96 52.72
CA GLU A 8 -21.89 -19.59 52.70
C GLU A 8 -21.08 -20.46 51.73
N HIS A 9 -21.39 -21.76 51.63
CA HIS A 9 -20.77 -22.65 50.64
C HIS A 9 -21.26 -22.41 49.21
N SER A 10 -22.52 -22.01 49.00
CA SER A 10 -23.01 -21.64 47.67
C SER A 10 -22.37 -20.37 47.15
N ASP A 11 -22.21 -19.35 48.00
CA ASP A 11 -21.62 -18.07 47.60
C ASP A 11 -20.13 -18.22 47.24
N LEU A 12 -19.38 -19.05 47.97
CA LEU A 12 -17.98 -19.33 47.68
C LEU A 12 -17.80 -20.14 46.38
N LEU A 13 -18.66 -21.12 46.12
CA LEU A 13 -18.69 -21.86 44.85
C LEU A 13 -19.05 -20.97 43.67
N ILE A 14 -20.05 -20.09 43.82
CA ILE A 14 -20.46 -19.14 42.78
C ILE A 14 -19.35 -18.12 42.51
N ALA A 15 -18.66 -17.62 43.54
CA ALA A 15 -17.54 -16.71 43.39
C ALA A 15 -16.35 -17.38 42.68
N ALA A 16 -16.04 -18.63 43.02
CA ALA A 16 -14.97 -19.39 42.37
C ALA A 16 -15.26 -19.67 40.89
N LEU A 17 -16.50 -20.07 40.56
CA LEU A 17 -16.93 -20.27 39.17
C LEU A 17 -16.93 -18.96 38.37
N SER A 18 -17.37 -17.86 38.99
CA SER A 18 -17.39 -16.54 38.36
C SER A 18 -15.99 -16.00 38.10
N ALA A 19 -15.05 -16.21 39.03
CA ALA A 19 -13.65 -15.86 38.86
C ALA A 19 -12.99 -16.67 37.73
N ALA A 20 -13.26 -17.98 37.66
CA ALA A 20 -12.77 -18.83 36.57
C ALA A 20 -13.34 -18.39 35.20
N ALA A 21 -14.64 -18.07 35.14
CA ALA A 21 -15.29 -17.56 33.93
C ALA A 21 -14.73 -16.19 33.49
N ALA A 22 -14.45 -15.30 34.43
CA ALA A 22 -13.84 -14.00 34.15
C ALA A 22 -12.42 -14.14 33.58
N ILE A 23 -11.61 -15.04 34.13
CA ILE A 23 -10.26 -15.34 33.64
C ILE A 23 -10.33 -15.92 32.23
N ALA A 24 -11.18 -16.92 32.00
CA ALA A 24 -11.37 -17.52 30.67
C ALA A 24 -11.83 -16.48 29.63
N SER A 25 -12.74 -15.59 30.03
CA SER A 25 -13.24 -14.50 29.17
C SER A 25 -12.14 -13.47 28.85
N ALA A 26 -11.29 -13.12 29.82
CA ALA A 26 -10.17 -12.23 29.60
C ALA A 26 -9.11 -12.84 28.66
N PHE A 27 -8.81 -14.13 28.80
CA PHE A 27 -7.93 -14.86 27.88
C PHE A 27 -8.52 -14.94 26.47
N ALA A 28 -9.82 -15.25 26.35
CA ALA A 28 -10.51 -15.27 25.07
C ALA A 28 -10.50 -13.87 24.40
N ALA A 29 -10.81 -12.81 25.15
CA ALA A 29 -10.76 -11.44 24.65
C ALA A 29 -9.35 -11.02 24.21
N PHE A 30 -8.31 -11.45 24.93
CA PHE A 30 -6.91 -11.20 24.56
C PHE A 30 -6.53 -11.91 23.26
N LEU A 31 -6.88 -13.18 23.11
CA LEU A 31 -6.66 -13.94 21.87
C LEU A 31 -7.48 -13.38 20.69
N SER A 32 -8.74 -13.00 20.92
CA SER A 32 -9.57 -12.33 19.93
C SER A 32 -8.97 -11.00 19.49
N ARG A 33 -8.43 -10.21 20.41
CA ARG A 33 -7.74 -8.95 20.09
C ARG A 33 -6.50 -9.20 19.23
N GLN A 34 -5.69 -10.19 19.56
CA GLN A 34 -4.53 -10.54 18.73
C GLN A 34 -4.92 -11.02 17.33
N ALA A 35 -5.95 -11.87 17.24
CA ALA A 35 -6.47 -12.34 15.95
C ALA A 35 -7.03 -11.16 15.13
N ALA A 36 -7.77 -10.24 15.75
CA ALA A 36 -8.30 -9.04 15.10
C ALA A 36 -7.18 -8.11 14.61
N VAL A 37 -6.11 -7.94 15.38
CA VAL A 37 -4.94 -7.16 14.95
C VAL A 37 -4.26 -7.80 13.74
N LYS A 38 -4.03 -9.12 13.76
CA LYS A 38 -3.47 -9.84 12.62
C LYS A 38 -4.37 -9.78 11.38
N SER A 39 -5.68 -9.91 11.54
CA SER A 39 -6.62 -9.80 10.42
C SER A 39 -6.65 -8.39 9.85
N LEU A 40 -6.58 -7.36 10.71
CA LEU A 40 -6.51 -5.96 10.27
C LEU A 40 -5.22 -5.68 9.50
N GLN A 41 -4.07 -6.22 9.95
CA GLN A 41 -2.80 -6.10 9.23
C GLN A 41 -2.83 -6.81 7.87
N LEU A 42 -3.40 -8.01 7.80
CA LEU A 42 -3.59 -8.72 6.54
C LEU A 42 -4.51 -7.95 5.60
N GLN A 43 -5.63 -7.43 6.12
CA GLN A 43 -6.58 -6.67 5.34
C GLN A 43 -6.00 -5.35 4.86
N SER A 44 -5.25 -4.61 5.70
CA SER A 44 -4.58 -3.38 5.30
C SER A 44 -3.57 -3.66 4.19
N ARG A 45 -2.77 -4.72 4.32
CA ARG A 45 -1.80 -5.12 3.29
C ARG A 45 -2.50 -5.49 1.98
N MET A 46 -3.58 -6.26 2.03
CA MET A 46 -4.39 -6.62 0.86
C MET A 46 -4.99 -5.38 0.18
N ASN A 47 -5.49 -4.42 0.98
CA ASN A 47 -6.05 -3.17 0.47
C ASN A 47 -5.00 -2.34 -0.28
N VAL A 48 -3.75 -2.32 0.19
CA VAL A 48 -2.66 -1.63 -0.52
C VAL A 48 -2.38 -2.32 -1.85
N TYR A 49 -2.24 -3.65 -1.89
CA TYR A 49 -2.03 -4.38 -3.15
C TYR A 49 -3.15 -4.13 -4.17
N GLU A 50 -4.42 -4.19 -3.75
CA GLU A 50 -5.57 -3.86 -4.59
C GLU A 50 -5.52 -2.41 -5.09
N SER A 51 -5.18 -1.45 -4.22
CA SER A 51 -5.00 -0.05 -4.61
C SER A 51 -3.91 0.11 -5.66
N LEU A 52 -2.77 -0.54 -5.47
CA LEU A 52 -1.63 -0.53 -6.39
C LEU A 52 -2.01 -1.11 -7.75
N LYS A 53 -2.68 -2.26 -7.76
CA LYS A 53 -3.20 -2.87 -9.00
C LYS A 53 -4.14 -1.93 -9.74
N ASN A 54 -5.11 -1.33 -9.03
CA ASN A 54 -6.05 -0.37 -9.63
C ASN A 54 -5.36 0.90 -10.16
N CYS A 55 -4.27 1.35 -9.51
CA CYS A 55 -3.47 2.46 -10.03
C CYS A 55 -2.73 2.06 -11.31
N ALA A 56 -2.13 0.87 -11.34
CA ALA A 56 -1.42 0.36 -12.50
C ALA A 56 -2.36 0.12 -13.69
N GLU A 57 -3.52 -0.51 -13.49
CA GLU A 57 -4.52 -0.72 -14.54
C GLU A 57 -5.00 0.58 -15.17
N ARG A 58 -5.21 1.62 -14.35
CA ARG A 58 -5.57 2.96 -14.84
C ARG A 58 -4.45 3.56 -15.66
N ALA A 59 -3.21 3.56 -15.16
CA ALA A 59 -2.06 4.08 -15.87
C ALA A 59 -1.86 3.35 -17.22
N ASN A 60 -1.87 2.02 -17.20
CA ASN A 60 -1.76 1.16 -18.38
C ASN A 60 -2.85 1.47 -19.40
N GLY A 61 -4.08 1.76 -18.95
CA GLY A 61 -5.19 2.13 -19.82
C GLY A 61 -4.90 3.36 -20.70
N TYR A 62 -4.15 4.34 -20.19
CA TYR A 62 -3.77 5.55 -20.94
C TYR A 62 -2.56 5.33 -21.86
N ALA A 63 -1.63 4.48 -21.45
CA ALA A 63 -0.40 4.17 -22.20
C ALA A 63 -0.58 3.10 -23.28
N LYS A 64 -1.62 2.27 -23.19
CA LYS A 64 -1.79 1.06 -24.01
C LYS A 64 -1.64 1.34 -25.51
N GLY A 65 -0.67 0.67 -26.13
CA GLY A 65 -0.45 0.73 -27.58
C GLY A 65 0.09 2.07 -28.08
N LYS A 66 0.64 2.90 -27.18
CA LYS A 66 1.29 4.18 -27.50
C LYS A 66 2.66 4.22 -26.85
N GLN A 67 3.69 4.61 -27.60
CA GLN A 67 4.96 4.98 -27.00
C GLN A 67 4.82 6.31 -26.26
N GLY A 68 5.68 6.63 -25.29
CA GLY A 68 5.52 7.87 -24.52
C GLY A 68 5.63 9.14 -25.34
N SER A 69 6.31 9.10 -26.48
CA SER A 69 6.33 10.15 -27.50
C SER A 69 4.95 10.41 -28.14
N ASP A 70 4.10 9.38 -28.22
CA ASP A 70 2.76 9.42 -28.80
C ASP A 70 1.68 9.76 -27.75
N TRP A 71 2.03 9.87 -26.48
CA TRP A 71 1.08 10.26 -25.43
C TRP A 71 0.63 11.70 -25.67
N THR A 72 -0.68 11.93 -25.52
CA THR A 72 -1.19 13.30 -25.39
C THR A 72 -0.84 13.84 -24.00
N PHE A 73 -0.87 15.16 -23.82
CA PHE A 73 -0.77 15.76 -22.47
C PHE A 73 -1.76 15.14 -21.48
N HIS A 74 -2.98 14.84 -21.93
CA HIS A 74 -4.00 14.20 -21.10
C HIS A 74 -3.62 12.78 -20.70
N ASP A 75 -3.06 11.99 -21.62
CA ASP A 75 -2.57 10.65 -21.31
C ASP A 75 -1.44 10.73 -20.27
N GLY A 76 -0.40 11.53 -20.54
CA GLY A 76 0.73 11.72 -19.63
C GLY A 76 0.31 12.21 -18.23
N ALA A 77 -0.59 13.19 -18.15
CA ALA A 77 -1.07 13.72 -16.88
C ALA A 77 -1.82 12.66 -16.04
N ASN A 78 -2.64 11.83 -16.67
CA ASN A 78 -3.38 10.78 -15.96
C ASN A 78 -2.48 9.60 -15.57
N ILE A 79 -1.45 9.29 -16.37
CA ILE A 79 -0.41 8.33 -16.03
C ILE A 79 0.32 8.81 -14.78
N VAL A 80 0.89 10.03 -14.80
CA VAL A 80 1.60 10.62 -13.64
C VAL A 80 0.71 10.62 -12.40
N ARG A 81 -0.56 11.03 -12.53
CA ARG A 81 -1.50 11.05 -11.41
C ARG A 81 -1.73 9.65 -10.82
N SER A 82 -1.85 8.63 -11.66
CA SER A 82 -2.07 7.24 -11.22
C SER A 82 -0.82 6.67 -10.54
N LEU A 83 0.36 6.92 -11.09
CA LEU A 83 1.64 6.57 -10.49
C LEU A 83 1.86 7.28 -9.14
N GLY A 84 1.53 8.57 -9.06
CA GLY A 84 1.63 9.36 -7.82
C GLY A 84 0.66 8.89 -6.74
N GLN A 85 -0.53 8.40 -7.12
CA GLN A 85 -1.46 7.76 -6.17
C GLN A 85 -0.91 6.44 -5.62
N ALA A 86 -0.22 5.66 -6.43
CA ALA A 86 0.45 4.44 -5.99
C ALA A 86 1.60 4.76 -5.02
N MET A 87 2.47 5.71 -5.38
CA MET A 87 3.54 6.22 -4.50
C MET A 87 2.97 6.64 -3.14
N LYS A 88 1.92 7.47 -3.14
CA LYS A 88 1.29 7.94 -1.92
C LYS A 88 0.70 6.80 -1.09
N SER A 89 0.05 5.82 -1.73
CA SER A 89 -0.52 4.66 -1.02
C SER A 89 0.57 3.85 -0.29
N ILE A 90 1.76 3.73 -0.88
CA ILE A 90 2.90 3.04 -0.24
C ILE A 90 3.50 3.91 0.86
N GLN A 91 3.63 5.22 0.66
CA GLN A 91 4.12 6.15 1.68
C GLN A 91 3.20 6.16 2.92
N ASP A 92 1.88 6.24 2.71
CA ASP A 92 0.88 6.20 3.79
C ASP A 92 0.93 4.85 4.53
N TYR A 93 1.25 3.74 3.84
CA TYR A 93 1.48 2.43 4.49
C TYR A 93 2.83 2.38 5.25
N SER A 94 3.84 3.13 4.82
CA SER A 94 5.18 3.14 5.41
C SER A 94 5.25 3.74 6.82
N GLU A 95 4.23 4.48 7.24
CA GLU A 95 4.04 4.87 8.65
C GLU A 95 3.97 3.66 9.61
N TYR A 96 3.59 2.48 9.09
CA TYR A 96 3.37 1.26 9.87
C TYR A 96 4.21 0.06 9.37
N GLY A 97 4.67 0.10 8.12
CA GLY A 97 5.46 -0.96 7.48
C GLY A 97 6.97 -0.84 7.72
N ASN A 98 7.70 -1.94 7.58
CA ASN A 98 9.17 -1.93 7.58
C ASN A 98 9.73 -1.72 6.15
N ALA A 99 11.01 -1.41 6.03
CA ALA A 99 11.66 -1.11 4.75
C ALA A 99 11.53 -2.25 3.70
N ASN A 100 11.56 -3.52 4.14
CA ASN A 100 11.37 -4.66 3.24
C ASN A 100 9.96 -4.70 2.65
N GLU A 101 8.92 -4.50 3.47
CA GLU A 101 7.54 -4.47 3.00
C GLU A 101 7.31 -3.33 1.99
N ILE A 102 7.96 -2.18 2.21
CA ILE A 102 7.91 -1.06 1.26
C ILE A 102 8.58 -1.40 -0.07
N ASN A 103 9.72 -2.09 -0.05
CA ASN A 103 10.38 -2.55 -1.27
C ASN A 103 9.53 -3.60 -2.00
N GLU A 104 8.93 -4.56 -1.30
CA GLU A 104 8.00 -5.55 -1.89
C GLU A 104 6.80 -4.89 -2.57
N LEU A 105 6.24 -3.83 -1.98
CA LEU A 105 5.13 -3.08 -2.56
C LEU A 105 5.55 -2.27 -3.79
N LYS A 106 6.75 -1.70 -3.78
CA LYS A 106 7.32 -1.04 -4.95
C LYS A 106 7.51 -2.04 -6.08
N GLU A 107 8.21 -3.15 -5.84
CA GLU A 107 8.42 -4.22 -6.82
C GLU A 107 7.10 -4.76 -7.38
N TYR A 108 6.13 -5.02 -6.51
CA TYR A 108 4.79 -5.44 -6.93
C TYR A 108 4.18 -4.46 -7.92
N PHE A 109 4.15 -3.17 -7.58
CA PHE A 109 3.56 -2.15 -8.43
C PHE A 109 4.26 -2.05 -9.80
N ILE A 110 5.60 -2.11 -9.79
CA ILE A 110 6.40 -2.12 -11.03
C ILE A 110 6.08 -3.32 -11.91
N ASN A 111 5.83 -4.49 -11.32
CA ASN A 111 5.40 -5.68 -12.06
C ASN A 111 3.95 -5.60 -12.59
N GLN A 112 3.16 -4.61 -12.18
CA GLN A 112 1.79 -4.40 -12.69
C GLN A 112 1.71 -3.38 -13.82
N ILE A 113 2.70 -2.49 -13.98
CA ILE A 113 2.71 -1.51 -15.07
C ILE A 113 3.14 -2.16 -16.38
N ASN A 114 2.64 -1.65 -17.51
CA ASN A 114 3.00 -2.15 -18.83
C ASN A 114 4.41 -1.67 -19.25
N MET A 115 4.95 -2.33 -20.27
CA MET A 115 6.29 -2.03 -20.79
C MET A 115 6.42 -0.58 -21.26
N GLU A 116 5.36 0.00 -21.84
CA GLU A 116 5.38 1.38 -22.33
C GLU A 116 5.62 2.39 -21.19
N ILE A 117 5.00 2.20 -20.02
CA ILE A 117 5.25 3.07 -18.85
C ILE A 117 6.60 2.73 -18.21
N PHE A 118 6.94 1.44 -18.15
CA PHE A 118 8.21 0.99 -17.57
C PHE A 118 9.42 1.59 -18.31
N GLU A 119 9.40 1.60 -19.64
CA GLU A 119 10.44 2.19 -20.48
C GLU A 119 10.58 3.70 -20.24
N GLU A 120 9.45 4.42 -20.21
CA GLU A 120 9.45 5.88 -19.95
C GLU A 120 10.00 6.22 -18.56
N LEU A 121 9.66 5.44 -17.54
CA LEU A 121 10.23 5.62 -16.20
C LEU A 121 11.74 5.32 -16.16
N ASN A 122 12.20 4.35 -16.96
CA ASN A 122 13.61 3.99 -17.07
C ASN A 122 14.46 5.00 -17.83
N TYR A 123 13.87 5.76 -18.76
CA TYR A 123 14.60 6.86 -19.42
C TYR A 123 14.97 7.99 -18.44
N GLN A 124 14.34 8.05 -17.26
CA GLN A 124 14.52 9.09 -16.23
C GLN A 124 14.26 10.52 -16.72
N ASP A 125 13.71 10.68 -17.91
CA ASP A 125 13.30 11.93 -18.49
C ASP A 125 11.79 12.11 -18.35
N VAL A 126 11.35 13.36 -18.29
CA VAL A 126 9.93 13.71 -18.28
C VAL A 126 9.34 13.42 -19.67
N PRO A 127 8.25 12.64 -19.80
CA PRO A 127 7.65 12.32 -21.09
C PRO A 127 7.36 13.58 -21.90
N GLY A 128 7.80 13.60 -23.15
CA GLY A 128 7.66 14.75 -24.04
C GLY A 128 6.22 15.25 -24.18
N ALA A 129 5.26 14.34 -24.03
CA ALA A 129 3.82 14.60 -23.96
C ALA A 129 3.41 15.67 -22.94
N LEU A 130 4.13 15.77 -21.81
CA LEU A 130 3.82 16.71 -20.73
C LEU A 130 4.10 18.18 -21.13
N PHE A 131 4.88 18.41 -22.19
CA PHE A 131 5.15 19.73 -22.73
C PHE A 131 4.23 20.13 -23.89
N GLN A 132 3.35 19.23 -24.35
CA GLN A 132 2.47 19.46 -25.51
C GLN A 132 1.14 20.16 -25.15
N GLY A 133 0.89 20.46 -23.87
CA GLY A 133 -0.35 21.08 -23.41
C GLY A 133 -0.49 22.55 -23.84
N LYS A 134 -1.68 22.96 -24.31
CA LYS A 134 -2.01 24.37 -24.63
C LYS A 134 -2.53 25.18 -23.42
N GLY A 135 -2.28 24.72 -22.19
CA GLY A 135 -2.87 25.25 -20.96
C GLY A 135 -1.90 26.08 -20.11
N ASP A 136 -2.35 26.43 -18.89
CA ASP A 136 -1.51 27.10 -17.88
C ASP A 136 -0.28 26.24 -17.55
N TRP A 137 0.89 26.76 -17.89
CA TRP A 137 2.18 26.10 -17.69
C TRP A 137 2.43 25.71 -16.22
N SER A 138 1.76 26.39 -15.27
CA SER A 138 1.84 26.05 -13.84
C SER A 138 1.36 24.61 -13.54
N ILE A 139 0.42 24.08 -14.32
CA ILE A 139 -0.10 22.72 -14.16
C ILE A 139 0.89 21.71 -14.74
N GLY A 140 1.48 22.01 -15.91
CA GLY A 140 2.51 21.18 -16.52
C GLY A 140 3.72 21.01 -15.60
N VAL A 141 4.23 22.11 -15.03
CA VAL A 141 5.36 22.10 -14.08
C VAL A 141 5.08 21.18 -12.88
N LYS A 142 3.91 21.27 -12.26
CA LYS A 142 3.54 20.39 -11.13
C LYS A 142 3.51 18.92 -11.50
N ILE A 143 3.06 18.59 -12.71
CA ILE A 143 3.02 17.21 -13.20
C ILE A 143 4.45 16.71 -13.45
N CYS A 144 5.34 17.54 -13.98
CA CYS A 144 6.75 17.21 -14.15
C CYS A 144 7.47 17.00 -12.81
N GLU A 145 7.21 17.85 -11.81
CA GLU A 145 7.73 17.69 -10.45
C GLU A 145 7.27 16.35 -9.84
N GLN A 146 5.98 16.03 -9.97
CA GLN A 146 5.44 14.74 -9.51
C GLN A 146 6.08 13.55 -10.22
N TRP A 147 6.36 13.66 -11.52
CA TRP A 147 7.06 12.61 -12.27
C TRP A 147 8.44 12.33 -11.70
N ASN A 148 9.21 13.38 -11.39
CA ASN A 148 10.54 13.23 -10.80
C ASN A 148 10.48 12.58 -9.40
N ASP A 149 9.50 12.98 -8.57
CA ASP A 149 9.28 12.36 -7.27
C ASP A 149 8.95 10.86 -7.39
N ILE A 150 8.14 10.50 -8.40
CA ILE A 150 7.78 9.11 -8.70
C ILE A 150 9.01 8.30 -9.11
N ILE A 151 9.84 8.80 -10.01
CA ILE A 151 11.09 8.13 -10.42
C ILE A 151 11.98 7.90 -9.20
N ALA A 152 12.22 8.96 -8.41
CA ALA A 152 13.06 8.89 -7.22
C ALA A 152 12.51 7.89 -6.18
N PHE A 153 11.19 7.83 -6.02
CA PHE A 153 10.55 6.93 -5.07
C PHE A 153 10.64 5.46 -5.49
N PHE A 154 10.28 5.14 -6.74
CA PHE A 154 10.28 3.76 -7.22
C PHE A 154 11.69 3.26 -7.56
N ASN A 155 12.66 4.16 -7.71
CA ASN A 155 14.07 3.85 -7.90
C ASN A 155 14.31 2.83 -9.02
N LEU A 156 13.66 3.06 -10.16
CA LEU A 156 13.74 2.20 -11.34
C LEU A 156 15.10 2.40 -12.02
N MET A 157 15.87 1.30 -12.10
CA MET A 157 17.28 1.15 -12.52
C MET A 157 18.35 1.72 -11.58
N ILE A 158 18.90 0.84 -10.73
CA ILE A 158 20.30 0.41 -10.93
C ILE A 158 20.25 -1.12 -10.80
N ALA A 159 20.55 -1.86 -11.88
CA ALA A 159 21.15 -3.18 -11.70
C ALA A 159 22.43 -2.90 -10.92
N THR A 160 22.40 -3.15 -9.62
CA THR A 160 23.56 -2.89 -8.77
C THR A 160 24.69 -3.77 -9.27
N ASP A 161 25.94 -3.39 -9.01
CA ASP A 161 27.08 -4.28 -9.32
C ASP A 161 26.88 -5.69 -8.70
N ALA A 162 26.00 -5.81 -7.68
CA ALA A 162 25.56 -7.06 -7.09
C ALA A 162 24.55 -7.85 -7.95
N ASP A 163 23.71 -7.21 -8.78
CA ASP A 163 22.79 -7.89 -9.71
C ASP A 163 23.51 -8.34 -10.99
N LEU A 164 24.68 -7.76 -11.28
CA LEU A 164 25.59 -8.13 -12.38
C LEU A 164 26.68 -9.12 -11.95
N ALA A 165 26.77 -9.43 -10.66
CA ALA A 165 27.71 -10.41 -10.11
C ALA A 165 27.04 -11.80 -10.02
N ASP A 166 27.06 -12.51 -11.16
CA ASP A 166 26.88 -13.98 -11.37
C ASP A 166 25.86 -14.74 -10.49
#